data_AF-A0A349EDN8-F1
#
_entry.id   AF-A0A349EDN8-F1
#
_cell.length_a   1.000
_cell.length_b   1.000
_cell.length_c   1.000
_cell.angle_alpha   90.00
_cell.angle_beta   90.00
_cell.angle_gamma   90.00
#
_symmetry.space_group_name_H-M   'P 1'
#
loop_
_entity.id
_entity.type
_entity.pdbx_description
1 polymer ?
#
loop_
_entity_poly.entity_id
_entity_poly.type
_entity_poly.pdbx_seq_one_letter_code
_entity_poly.pdbx_strand_id
1 'polypeptide(L)'
;MNSPTAINQNQEQILIRIMRTLPVSRVDELLDFARFLESQILTEKLAQGEGLTEIEADNDRWDKLLTTDESQKILERLAEEALNEHRSGKTKPMRLSDKGRMMNTNEH
;
A
#
# COMPACT_ATOMS: atom_id res chain seq x y z
N MET A 1 26.93 -25.77 12.56
CA MET A 1 25.61 -25.17 12.26
C MET A 1 25.67 -23.73 12.75
N ASN A 2 25.90 -22.77 11.87
CA ASN A 2 26.03 -21.36 12.26
C ASN A 2 24.67 -20.68 12.05
N SER A 3 24.06 -20.25 13.14
CA SER A 3 22.72 -19.67 13.15
C SER A 3 22.69 -18.34 12.37
N PRO A 4 21.70 -18.10 11.49
CA PRO A 4 21.58 -16.88 10.66
C PRO A 4 21.58 -15.57 11.48
N THR A 5 21.25 -15.64 12.76
CA THR A 5 21.26 -14.53 13.72
C THR A 5 22.67 -13.97 13.99
N ALA A 6 23.70 -14.82 14.00
CA ALA A 6 25.08 -14.40 14.29
C ALA A 6 25.74 -13.70 13.09
N ILE A 7 25.31 -14.04 11.88
CA ILE A 7 25.79 -13.43 10.62
C ILE A 7 25.30 -11.97 10.54
N ASN A 8 24.03 -11.73 10.90
CA ASN A 8 23.43 -10.39 10.91
C ASN A 8 24.14 -9.41 11.87
N GLN A 9 24.48 -9.85 13.08
CA GLN A 9 25.13 -8.98 14.08
C GLN A 9 26.55 -8.55 13.66
N ASN A 10 27.31 -9.44 13.02
CA ASN A 10 28.66 -9.12 12.55
C ASN A 10 28.61 -8.13 11.36
N GLN A 11 27.68 -8.33 10.44
CA GLN A 11 27.46 -7.43 9.30
C GLN A 11 26.99 -6.05 9.75
N GLU A 12 26.10 -5.98 10.73
CA GLU A 12 25.64 -4.72 11.34
C GLU A 12 26.80 -3.94 11.97
N GLN A 13 27.68 -4.60 12.73
CA GLN A 13 28.85 -3.97 13.33
C GLN A 13 29.83 -3.42 12.27
N ILE A 14 30.01 -4.15 11.17
CA ILE A 14 30.86 -3.70 10.05
C ILE A 14 30.26 -2.45 9.40
N LEU A 15 28.95 -2.42 9.14
CA LEU A 15 28.25 -1.27 8.55
C LEU A 15 28.32 -0.05 9.45
N ILE A 16 28.08 -0.21 10.76
CA ILE A 16 28.21 0.89 11.74
C ILE A 16 29.63 1.44 11.75
N ARG A 17 30.65 0.57 11.71
CA ARG A 17 32.04 0.98 11.68
C ARG A 17 32.37 1.78 10.41
N ILE A 18 31.89 1.34 9.25
CA ILE A 18 32.07 2.03 7.97
C ILE A 18 31.41 3.40 8.01
N MET A 19 30.14 3.48 8.41
CA MET A 19 29.40 4.76 8.51
C MET A 19 30.08 5.77 9.44
N ARG A 20 30.63 5.31 10.57
CA ARG A 20 31.36 6.17 11.52
C ARG A 20 32.69 6.71 10.99
N THR A 21 33.30 6.04 10.02
CA THR A 21 34.58 6.44 9.43
C THR A 21 34.44 7.29 8.17
N LEU A 22 33.23 7.40 7.62
CA LEU A 22 32.98 8.09 6.37
C LEU A 22 32.78 9.60 6.59
N PRO A 23 33.20 10.44 5.63
CA PRO A 23 32.79 11.83 5.56
C PRO A 23 31.26 11.94 5.48
N VAL A 24 30.68 12.98 6.08
CA VAL A 24 29.21 13.18 6.14
C VAL A 24 28.55 13.07 4.77
N SER A 25 29.16 13.62 3.71
CA SER A 25 28.63 13.54 2.35
C SER A 25 28.51 12.10 1.83
N ARG A 26 29.35 11.17 2.29
CA ARG A 26 29.30 9.75 1.92
C ARG A 26 28.27 8.98 2.77
N VAL A 27 27.93 9.49 3.95
CA VAL A 27 26.85 8.94 4.77
C VAL A 27 25.50 9.23 4.11
N ASP A 28 25.33 10.44 3.56
CA ASP A 28 24.11 10.81 2.82
C ASP A 28 23.91 9.92 1.58
N GLU A 29 24.96 9.70 0.78
CA GLU A 29 24.92 8.79 -0.38
C GLU A 29 24.53 7.34 0.01
N LEU A 30 25.02 6.84 1.14
CA LEU A 30 24.67 5.51 1.64
C LEU A 30 23.22 5.44 2.11
N LEU A 31 22.71 6.50 2.75
CA LEU A 31 21.32 6.57 3.17
C LEU A 31 20.37 6.60 1.96
N ASP A 32 20.73 7.38 0.93
CA ASP A 32 19.97 7.43 -0.32
C ASP A 32 19.96 6.07 -1.03
N PHE A 33 21.10 5.38 -1.05
CA PHE A 33 21.18 4.03 -1.59
C PHE A 33 20.34 3.02 -0.79
N ALA A 34 20.35 3.09 0.55
CA ALA A 34 19.52 2.24 1.38
C ALA A 34 18.02 2.46 1.13
N ARG A 35 17.59 3.72 1.00
CA ARG A 35 16.22 4.09 0.64
C ARG A 35 15.83 3.61 -0.76
N PHE A 36 16.76 3.68 -1.71
CA PHE A 36 16.55 3.14 -3.04
C PHE A 36 16.31 1.63 -2.99
N LEU A 37 17.14 0.87 -2.26
CA LEU A 37 16.95 -0.58 -2.11
C LEU A 37 15.61 -0.91 -1.44
N GLU A 38 15.23 -0.18 -0.39
CA GLU A 38 13.92 -0.34 0.26
C GLU A 38 12.77 -0.12 -0.73
N SER A 39 12.86 0.91 -1.58
CA SER A 39 11.86 1.19 -2.60
C SER A 39 11.76 0.10 -3.66
N GLN A 40 12.89 -0.51 -4.05
CA GLN A 40 12.91 -1.60 -5.02
C GLN A 40 12.30 -2.86 -4.44
N ILE A 41 12.62 -3.20 -3.19
CA ILE A 41 12.04 -4.35 -2.48
C ILE A 41 10.52 -4.17 -2.34
N LEU A 42 10.06 -2.97 -1.98
CA LEU A 42 8.64 -2.67 -1.90
C LEU A 42 7.95 -2.78 -3.26
N THR A 43 8.59 -2.27 -4.31
CA THR A 43 8.07 -2.35 -5.69
C THR A 43 7.99 -3.80 -6.17
N GLU A 44 9.02 -4.60 -5.90
CA GLU A 44 9.05 -6.03 -6.22
C GLU A 44 7.95 -6.77 -5.47
N LYS A 45 7.77 -6.48 -4.18
CA LYS A 45 6.69 -7.07 -3.37
C LYS A 45 5.30 -6.71 -3.89
N LEU A 46 5.10 -5.47 -4.36
CA LEU A 46 3.85 -5.05 -5.00
C LEU A 46 3.67 -5.69 -6.38
N ALA A 47 4.75 -5.87 -7.13
CA ALA A 47 4.74 -6.50 -8.45
C ALA A 47 4.56 -8.02 -8.40
N GLN A 48 4.90 -8.67 -7.28
CA GLN A 48 4.68 -10.09 -7.06
C GLN A 48 3.19 -10.46 -7.07
N GLY A 49 2.29 -9.48 -6.89
CA GLY A 49 0.84 -9.68 -6.94
C GLY A 49 0.36 -10.73 -5.94
N GLU A 50 -0.94 -10.93 -5.87
CA GLU A 50 -1.49 -12.12 -5.21
C GLU A 50 -1.45 -13.27 -6.21
N GLY A 51 -1.09 -14.46 -5.75
CA GLY A 51 -1.19 -15.65 -6.59
C GLY A 51 -2.65 -15.93 -6.95
N LEU A 52 -2.93 -16.49 -8.14
CA LEU A 52 -4.32 -16.78 -8.56
C LEU A 52 -5.12 -17.56 -7.50
N THR A 53 -4.48 -18.51 -6.81
CA THR A 53 -5.11 -19.29 -5.72
C THR A 53 -5.42 -18.46 -4.48
N GLU A 54 -4.61 -17.43 -4.20
CA GLU A 54 -4.85 -16.50 -3.10
C GLU A 54 -6.01 -15.56 -3.42
N ILE A 55 -6.06 -15.06 -4.66
CA ILE A 55 -7.18 -14.27 -5.19
C ILE A 55 -8.48 -15.07 -5.14
N GLU A 56 -8.47 -16.31 -5.61
CA GLU A 56 -9.65 -17.19 -5.56
C GLU A 56 -10.12 -17.43 -4.12
N ALA A 57 -9.19 -17.71 -3.20
CA ALA A 57 -9.53 -17.91 -1.79
C ALA A 57 -10.04 -16.62 -1.11
N ASP A 58 -9.57 -15.44 -1.53
CA ASP A 58 -10.10 -14.17 -1.02
C ASP A 58 -11.48 -13.86 -1.58
N ASN A 59 -11.70 -14.07 -2.88
CA ASN A 59 -13.01 -13.93 -3.51
C ASN A 59 -14.04 -14.86 -2.85
N ASP A 60 -13.69 -16.12 -2.57
CA ASP A 60 -14.56 -17.06 -1.84
C ASP A 60 -14.92 -16.56 -0.43
N ARG A 61 -13.99 -15.87 0.26
CA ARG A 61 -14.26 -15.27 1.57
C ARG A 61 -15.22 -14.10 1.44
N TRP A 62 -15.00 -13.23 0.44
CA TRP A 62 -15.89 -12.12 0.14
C TRP A 62 -17.29 -12.59 -0.23
N ASP A 63 -17.43 -13.59 -1.09
CA ASP A 63 -18.73 -14.16 -1.48
C ASP A 63 -19.49 -14.72 -0.28
N LYS A 64 -18.80 -15.42 0.62
CA LYS A 64 -19.41 -15.91 1.86
C LYS A 64 -19.85 -14.77 2.77
N LEU A 65 -19.02 -13.73 2.92
CA LEU A 65 -19.37 -12.59 3.75
C LEU A 65 -20.57 -11.84 3.18
N LEU A 66 -20.55 -11.57 1.88
CA LEU A 66 -21.57 -10.81 1.15
C LEU A 66 -22.89 -11.56 1.03
N THR A 67 -22.94 -12.88 1.20
CA THR A 67 -24.21 -13.63 1.22
C THR A 67 -24.90 -13.62 2.59
N THR A 68 -24.27 -13.08 3.63
CA THR A 68 -24.89 -13.02 4.97
C THR A 68 -25.97 -11.94 5.04
N ASP A 69 -27.07 -12.24 5.75
CA ASP A 69 -28.15 -11.27 5.99
C ASP A 69 -27.68 -9.98 6.67
N GLU A 70 -26.68 -10.07 7.55
CA GLU A 70 -26.09 -8.91 8.22
C GLU A 70 -25.37 -8.00 7.21
N SER A 71 -24.54 -8.58 6.33
CA SER A 71 -23.86 -7.82 5.29
C SER A 71 -24.85 -7.17 4.33
N GLN A 72 -25.92 -7.88 3.94
CA GLN A 72 -26.95 -7.35 3.05
C GLN A 72 -27.66 -6.14 3.66
N LYS A 73 -28.04 -6.22 4.94
CA LYS A 73 -28.64 -5.07 5.66
C LYS A 73 -27.70 -3.86 5.73
N ILE A 74 -26.41 -4.09 5.95
CA ILE A 74 -25.42 -3.00 5.98
C ILE A 74 -25.28 -2.37 4.59
N LEU A 75 -25.20 -3.18 3.53
CA LEU A 75 -25.09 -2.71 2.15
C LEU A 75 -26.34 -1.96 1.70
N GLU A 76 -27.54 -2.44 2.05
CA GLU A 76 -28.80 -1.74 1.80
C GLU A 76 -28.80 -0.36 2.46
N ARG A 77 -28.42 -0.28 3.74
CA ARG A 77 -28.32 1.00 4.45
C ARG A 77 -27.31 1.95 3.80
N LEU A 78 -26.12 1.45 3.42
CA LEU A 78 -25.10 2.26 2.75
C LEU A 78 -25.58 2.76 1.38
N ALA A 79 -26.31 1.92 0.63
CA ALA A 79 -26.89 2.30 -0.65
C ALA A 79 -27.97 3.38 -0.48
N GLU A 80 -28.82 3.26 0.54
CA GLU A 80 -29.81 4.28 0.89
C GLU A 80 -29.15 5.60 1.31
N GLU A 81 -28.13 5.56 2.16
CA GLU A 81 -27.35 6.73 2.56
C GLU A 81 -26.73 7.43 1.34
N ALA A 82 -26.07 6.69 0.45
CA ALA A 82 -25.47 7.23 -0.77
C ALA A 82 -26.52 7.84 -1.72
N LEU A 83 -27.67 7.19 -1.89
CA LEU A 83 -28.78 7.74 -2.69
C LEU A 83 -29.35 9.02 -2.08
N ASN A 84 -29.48 9.08 -0.76
CA ASN A 84 -29.95 10.26 -0.05
C ASN A 84 -28.96 11.42 -0.16
N GLU A 85 -27.65 11.15 -0.07
CA GLU A 85 -26.62 12.15 -0.30
C GLU A 85 -26.64 12.68 -1.73
N HIS A 86 -26.82 11.80 -2.72
CA HIS A 86 -26.94 12.19 -4.11
C HIS A 86 -28.16 13.08 -4.36
N ARG A 87 -29.33 12.65 -3.88
CA ARG A 87 -30.59 13.41 -4.02
C ARG A 87 -30.55 14.75 -3.29
N SER A 88 -29.84 14.84 -2.17
CA SER A 88 -29.65 16.09 -1.41
C SER A 88 -28.50 16.96 -1.93
N GLY A 89 -27.85 16.58 -3.04
CA GLY A 89 -26.77 17.36 -3.65
C GLY A 89 -25.47 17.39 -2.83
N LYS A 90 -25.31 16.47 -1.87
CA LYS A 90 -24.11 16.36 -1.03
C LYS A 90 -22.96 15.63 -1.74
N THR A 91 -23.25 14.94 -2.83
CA THR A 91 -22.23 14.28 -3.65
C THR A 91 -21.42 15.30 -4.45
N LYS A 92 -20.10 15.10 -4.50
CA LYS A 92 -19.21 15.89 -5.37
C LYS A 92 -19.07 15.18 -6.72
N PRO A 93 -19.24 15.89 -7.86
CA PRO A 93 -19.02 15.28 -9.16
C PRO A 93 -17.53 14.94 -9.32
N MET A 94 -17.23 13.69 -9.65
CA MET A 94 -15.89 13.28 -10.04
C MET A 94 -15.68 13.66 -11.51
N ARG A 95 -14.65 14.47 -11.79
CA ARG A 95 -14.24 14.79 -13.16
C ARG A 95 -12.94 14.08 -13.48
N LEU A 96 -12.89 13.47 -14.65
CA LEU A 96 -11.67 12.89 -15.19
C LEU A 96 -11.13 13.82 -16.28
N SER A 97 -9.82 14.01 -16.30
CA SER A 97 -9.12 14.63 -17.42
C SER A 97 -9.10 13.69 -18.64
N ASP A 98 -8.75 14.21 -19.81
CA ASP A 98 -8.56 13.43 -21.05
C ASP A 98 -7.49 12.31 -20.92
N LYS A 99 -6.67 12.37 -19.86
CA LYS A 99 -5.67 11.36 -19.49
C LYS A 99 -6.14 10.40 -18.39
N GLY A 100 -7.43 10.41 -18.04
CA GLY A 100 -8.03 9.54 -17.03
C GLY A 100 -7.69 9.89 -15.57
N ARG A 101 -7.07 11.05 -15.29
CA ARG A 101 -6.77 11.47 -13.90
C ARG A 101 -7.94 12.23 -13.29
N MET A 102 -8.22 11.97 -12.01
CA MET A 102 -9.19 12.73 -11.22
C MET A 102 -8.78 14.21 -11.14
N MET A 103 -9.71 15.10 -11.47
CA MET A 103 -9.57 16.55 -11.33
C MET A 103 -10.24 16.99 -10.03
N ASN A 104 -9.51 17.72 -9.18
CA ASN A 104 -10.10 18.31 -7.99
C ASN A 104 -11.09 19.41 -8.41
N THR A 105 -12.32 19.32 -7.94
CA THR A 105 -13.40 20.27 -8.26
C THR A 105 -13.37 21.58 -7.45
N ASN A 106 -12.22 21.91 -6.84
CA ASN A 106 -12.02 23.08 -5.97
C ASN A 106 -11.14 24.18 -6.58
N GLU A 107 -11.09 24.32 -7.90
CA GLU A 107 -10.48 25.48 -8.56
C GLU A 107 -11.59 26.30 -9.22
N HIS A 108 -11.95 27.41 -8.57
CA HIS A 108 -12.66 28.55 -9.17
C HIS A 108 -11.67 29.70 -9.28
#